data_AF-T2JKQ7-F1
#
_entry.id   AF-T2JKQ7-F1
#
_cell.length_a   1.000
_cell.length_b   1.000
_cell.length_c   1.000
_cell.angle_alpha   90.00
_cell.angle_beta   90.00
_cell.angle_gamma   90.00
#
_symmetry.space_group_name_H-M   'P 1'
#
loop_
_entity.id
_entity.type
_entity.pdbx_description
1 polymer ?
#
loop_
_entity_poly.entity_id
_entity_poly.type
_entity_poly.pdbx_seq_one_letter_code
_entity_poly.pdbx_strand_id
1 'polypeptide(L)'
;MDIKDYLITKIRRVLGIVDTLDAIDRVLHTQKRECLQEILDLIQSGSVVQCRINQINALAPIDPLKVYKHCLVIGDKNHFSFMIETHCADWLCSKIDYGDVVLDVGAAFGVISLPLAQAVGKKGQIHAFEPARKTQAF
;
A
#
# COMPACT_ATOMS: atom_id res chain seq x y z
N MET A 1 -13.82 47.48 23.20
CA MET A 1 -13.19 46.19 22.88
C MET A 1 -11.92 46.52 22.11
N ASP A 2 -10.75 46.18 22.66
CA ASP A 2 -9.45 46.52 22.07
C ASP A 2 -9.26 45.74 20.76
N ILE A 3 -8.64 46.36 19.74
CA ILE A 3 -8.41 45.76 18.42
C ILE A 3 -7.64 44.44 18.56
N LYS A 4 -6.74 44.38 19.54
CA LYS A 4 -5.98 43.17 19.91
C LYS A 4 -6.90 42.01 20.31
N ASP A 5 -7.90 42.26 21.14
CA ASP A 5 -8.84 41.23 21.61
C ASP A 5 -9.72 40.73 20.46
N TYR A 6 -10.18 41.63 19.60
CA TYR A 6 -10.94 41.27 18.40
C TYR A 6 -10.15 40.34 17.47
N LEU A 7 -8.88 40.65 17.21
CA LEU A 7 -8.00 39.85 16.38
C LEU A 7 -7.72 38.47 17.00
N ILE A 8 -7.45 38.40 18.31
CA ILE A 8 -7.25 37.14 19.04
C ILE A 8 -8.49 36.25 18.94
N THR A 9 -9.68 36.81 19.12
CA THR A 9 -10.94 36.05 19.00
C THR A 9 -11.16 35.53 17.58
N LYS A 10 -10.85 36.33 16.55
CA LYS A 10 -10.93 35.87 15.16
C LYS A 10 -9.94 34.74 14.85
N ILE A 11 -8.70 34.85 15.30
CA ILE A 11 -7.67 33.81 15.10
C ILE A 11 -8.08 32.49 15.76
N ARG A 12 -8.58 32.53 17.00
CA ARG A 12 -9.08 31.32 17.69
C ARG A 12 -10.22 30.64 16.94
N ARG A 13 -11.14 31.41 16.35
CA ARG A 13 -12.21 30.85 15.50
C ARG A 13 -11.65 30.15 14.26
N VAL A 14 -10.66 30.74 13.60
CA VAL A 14 -10.02 30.12 12.42
C VAL A 14 -9.32 28.82 12.80
N LEU A 15 -8.56 28.81 13.90
CA LEU A 15 -7.92 27.59 14.41
C LEU A 15 -8.94 26.49 14.70
N GLY A 16 -10.04 26.83 15.38
CA GLY A 16 -11.10 25.86 15.64
C GLY A 16 -11.78 25.29 14.38
N ILE A 17 -11.88 26.09 13.30
CA ILE A 17 -12.36 25.61 12.00
C ILE A 17 -11.35 24.62 11.39
N VAL A 18 -10.06 24.94 11.43
CA VAL A 18 -9.00 24.04 10.92
C VAL A 18 -9.01 22.72 11.69
N ASP A 19 -9.07 22.75 13.02
CA ASP A 19 -9.14 21.54 13.85
C ASP A 19 -10.37 20.67 13.52
N THR A 20 -11.51 21.32 13.24
CA THR A 20 -12.74 20.62 12.85
C THR A 20 -12.60 19.98 11.46
N LEU A 21 -11.99 20.67 10.50
CA LEU A 21 -11.72 20.12 9.17
C LEU A 21 -10.77 18.91 9.26
N ASP A 22 -9.72 18.99 10.06
CA ASP A 22 -8.79 17.87 10.30
C ASP A 22 -9.48 16.68 10.98
N ALA A 23 -10.42 16.94 11.88
CA ALA A 23 -11.22 15.89 12.52
C ALA A 23 -12.16 15.21 11.50
N ILE A 24 -12.84 16.00 10.66
CA ILE A 24 -13.70 15.48 9.59
C ILE A 24 -12.88 14.62 8.61
N ASP A 25 -11.72 15.11 8.19
CA ASP A 25 -10.83 14.40 7.28
C ASP A 25 -10.41 13.04 7.85
N ARG A 26 -10.04 12.99 9.14
CA ARG A 26 -9.73 11.74 9.85
C ARG A 26 -10.91 10.77 9.90
N VAL A 27 -12.12 11.26 10.16
CA VAL A 27 -13.33 10.41 10.18
C VAL A 27 -13.61 9.84 8.79
N LEU A 28 -13.56 10.67 7.75
CA LEU A 28 -13.76 10.24 6.37
C LEU A 28 -12.70 9.21 5.94
N HIS A 29 -11.44 9.44 6.28
CA HIS A 29 -10.36 8.48 6.02
C HIS A 29 -10.59 7.14 6.72
N THR A 30 -11.07 7.16 7.97
CA THR A 30 -11.34 5.95 8.74
C THR A 30 -12.50 5.16 8.14
N GLN A 31 -13.64 5.81 7.88
CA GLN A 31 -14.82 5.18 7.27
C GLN A 31 -14.49 4.57 5.89
N LYS A 32 -13.71 5.29 5.09
CA LYS A 32 -13.28 4.82 3.77
C LYS A 32 -12.41 3.58 3.87
N ARG A 33 -11.51 3.52 4.86
CA ARG A 33 -10.66 2.36 5.13
C ARG A 33 -11.49 1.15 5.58
N GLU A 34 -12.48 1.35 6.44
CA GLU A 34 -13.40 0.29 6.89
C GLU A 34 -14.20 -0.28 5.72
N CYS A 35 -14.82 0.57 4.91
CA CYS A 35 -15.58 0.15 3.73
C CYS A 35 -14.74 -0.67 2.73
N LEU A 36 -13.48 -0.30 2.52
CA LEU A 36 -12.60 -1.06 1.63
C LEU A 36 -12.21 -2.42 2.20
N GLN A 37 -12.03 -2.52 3.52
CA GLN A 37 -11.78 -3.80 4.16
C GLN A 37 -12.99 -4.72 3.98
N GLU A 38 -14.20 -4.20 4.15
CA GLU A 38 -15.43 -4.95 3.89
C GLU A 38 -15.52 -5.42 2.44
N ILE A 39 -15.18 -4.57 1.46
CA ILE A 39 -15.16 -4.96 0.04
C ILE A 39 -14.18 -6.11 -0.21
N LEU A 40 -12.96 -6.05 0.35
CA LEU A 40 -12.00 -7.16 0.20
C LEU A 40 -12.54 -8.45 0.82
N ASP A 41 -13.22 -8.36 1.97
CA ASP A 41 -13.78 -9.51 2.68
C ASP A 41 -14.95 -10.16 1.91
N LEU A 42 -15.69 -9.39 1.11
CA LEU A 42 -16.75 -9.90 0.23
C LEU A 42 -16.23 -10.70 -0.98
N ILE A 43 -14.95 -10.55 -1.34
CA ILE A 43 -14.36 -11.30 -2.45
C ILE A 43 -14.10 -12.74 -1.99
N GLN A 44 -14.63 -13.69 -2.77
CA GLN A 44 -14.53 -15.12 -2.51
C GLN A 44 -13.07 -15.57 -2.46
N SER A 45 -12.70 -16.36 -1.43
CA SER A 45 -11.38 -16.98 -1.31
C SER A 45 -11.04 -17.82 -2.56
N GLY A 46 -9.79 -17.81 -2.97
CA GLY A 46 -9.32 -18.41 -4.23
C GLY A 46 -9.56 -17.56 -5.48
N SER A 47 -10.21 -16.39 -5.37
CA SER A 47 -10.34 -15.47 -6.50
C SER A 47 -9.01 -14.82 -6.84
N VAL A 48 -8.77 -14.58 -8.13
CA VAL A 48 -7.68 -13.76 -8.63
C VAL A 48 -8.24 -12.39 -9.00
N VAL A 49 -7.61 -11.33 -8.50
CA VAL A 49 -8.05 -9.95 -8.72
C VAL A 49 -6.99 -9.14 -9.46
N GLN A 50 -7.44 -8.16 -10.23
CA GLN A 50 -6.56 -7.15 -10.79
C GLN A 50 -6.19 -6.15 -9.70
N CYS A 51 -4.89 -6.00 -9.46
CA CYS A 51 -4.37 -5.09 -8.47
C CYS A 51 -3.09 -4.40 -8.95
N ARG A 52 -2.63 -3.45 -8.15
CA ARG A 52 -1.33 -2.80 -8.28
C ARG A 52 -0.57 -2.97 -6.97
N ILE A 53 0.65 -3.50 -7.01
CA ILE A 53 1.53 -3.66 -5.85
C ILE A 53 2.77 -2.80 -6.12
N ASN A 54 3.04 -1.79 -5.28
CA ASN A 54 4.19 -0.89 -5.45
C ASN A 54 4.33 -0.33 -6.87
N GLN A 55 3.23 0.17 -7.44
CA GLN A 55 3.11 0.67 -8.82
C GLN A 55 3.17 -0.37 -9.95
N ILE A 56 3.27 -1.66 -9.62
CA ILE A 56 3.31 -2.75 -10.59
C ILE A 56 1.92 -3.34 -10.72
N ASN A 57 1.35 -3.29 -11.92
CA ASN A 57 0.08 -3.97 -12.20
C ASN A 57 0.30 -5.48 -12.20
N ALA A 58 -0.56 -6.20 -11.47
CA ALA A 58 -0.48 -7.64 -11.33
C ALA A 58 -1.88 -8.28 -11.26
N LEU A 59 -1.93 -9.56 -11.57
CA LEU A 59 -3.03 -10.45 -11.18
C LEU A 59 -2.55 -11.25 -9.98
N ALA A 60 -3.29 -11.17 -8.88
CA ALA A 60 -2.90 -11.81 -7.63
C ALA A 60 -4.09 -12.49 -6.95
N PRO A 61 -3.89 -13.67 -6.35
CA PRO A 61 -4.82 -14.24 -5.38
C PRO A 61 -5.25 -13.23 -4.32
N ILE A 62 -6.54 -13.24 -3.98
CA ILE A 62 -7.11 -12.32 -3.00
C ILE A 62 -6.64 -12.63 -1.57
N ASP A 63 -6.41 -13.90 -1.25
CA ASP A 63 -6.14 -14.33 0.13
C ASP A 63 -4.83 -13.74 0.70
N PRO A 64 -3.71 -13.72 -0.05
CA PRO A 64 -2.51 -12.98 0.36
C PRO A 64 -2.74 -11.47 0.48
N LEU A 65 -3.50 -10.88 -0.45
CA LEU A 65 -3.76 -9.43 -0.45
C LEU A 65 -4.56 -8.99 0.79
N LYS A 66 -5.41 -9.86 1.35
CA LYS A 66 -6.14 -9.59 2.61
C LYS A 66 -5.18 -9.39 3.80
N VAL A 67 -4.01 -10.03 3.80
CA VAL A 67 -2.96 -9.80 4.82
C VAL A 67 -2.45 -8.35 4.74
N TYR A 68 -2.38 -7.80 3.54
CA TYR A 68 -1.92 -6.44 3.26
C TYR A 68 -3.06 -5.41 3.21
N LYS A 69 -4.24 -5.70 3.78
CA LYS A 69 -5.38 -4.76 3.80
C LYS A 69 -5.06 -3.37 4.39
N HIS A 70 -4.06 -3.29 5.27
CA HIS A 70 -3.60 -2.03 5.86
C HIS A 70 -2.73 -1.20 4.91
N CYS A 71 -2.19 -1.81 3.86
CA CYS A 71 -1.43 -1.18 2.79
C CYS A 71 -2.30 -0.74 1.61
N LEU A 72 -3.61 -1.03 1.65
CA LEU A 72 -4.53 -0.66 0.59
C LEU A 72 -4.70 0.86 0.53
N VAL A 73 -4.41 1.41 -0.64
CA VAL A 73 -4.57 2.83 -0.97
C VAL A 73 -5.72 2.97 -1.95
N ILE A 74 -6.47 4.05 -1.80
CA ILE A 74 -7.54 4.39 -2.73
C ILE A 74 -6.95 5.03 -3.97
N GLY A 75 -6.95 4.26 -5.07
CA GLY A 75 -6.57 4.72 -6.40
C GLY A 75 -7.76 4.78 -7.37
N ASP A 76 -7.44 4.76 -8.66
CA ASP A 76 -8.41 4.83 -9.76
C ASP A 76 -9.44 3.70 -9.74
N LYS A 77 -10.60 3.97 -10.35
CA LYS A 77 -11.88 3.24 -10.20
C LYS A 77 -11.90 1.72 -10.50
N ASN A 78 -10.81 1.10 -10.96
CA ASN A 78 -10.85 -0.23 -11.57
C ASN A 78 -9.84 -1.26 -11.02
N HIS A 79 -9.04 -0.94 -10.00
CA HIS A 79 -8.12 -1.92 -9.40
C HIS A 79 -7.80 -1.58 -7.94
N PHE A 80 -7.50 -2.61 -7.15
CA PHE A 80 -6.97 -2.43 -5.79
C PHE A 80 -5.50 -2.01 -5.84
N SER A 81 -5.10 -0.99 -5.08
CA SER A 81 -3.71 -0.52 -5.05
C SER A 81 -3.10 -0.76 -3.67
N PHE A 82 -2.00 -1.48 -3.60
CA PHE A 82 -1.30 -1.82 -2.37
C PHE A 82 0.10 -1.20 -2.37
N MET A 83 0.39 -0.40 -1.35
CA MET A 83 1.71 0.18 -1.10
C MET A 83 2.38 -0.60 0.04
N ILE A 84 3.10 -1.66 -0.32
CA ILE A 84 3.65 -2.65 0.63
C ILE A 84 5.16 -2.44 0.70
N GLU A 85 5.66 -1.95 1.82
CA GLU A 85 7.10 -1.75 2.03
C GLU A 85 7.79 -0.98 0.88
N THR A 86 7.07 -0.03 0.25
CA THR A 86 7.52 0.61 -0.99
C THR A 86 8.90 1.26 -0.84
N HIS A 87 9.19 1.88 0.29
CA HIS A 87 10.51 2.45 0.56
C HIS A 87 11.65 1.41 0.58
N CYS A 88 11.39 0.19 1.10
CA CYS A 88 12.36 -0.91 1.07
C CYS A 88 12.55 -1.42 -0.35
N ALA A 89 11.45 -1.62 -1.08
CA ALA A 89 11.48 -2.05 -2.47
C ALA A 89 12.26 -1.07 -3.35
N ASP A 90 11.97 0.23 -3.22
CA ASP A 90 12.64 1.30 -3.97
C ASP A 90 14.13 1.35 -3.64
N TRP A 91 14.49 1.26 -2.35
CA TRP A 91 15.88 1.24 -1.94
C TRP A 91 16.62 0.02 -2.48
N LEU A 92 16.05 -1.18 -2.40
CA LEU A 92 16.65 -2.39 -2.96
C LEU A 92 16.81 -2.29 -4.47
N CYS A 93 15.79 -1.82 -5.18
CA CYS A 93 15.86 -1.61 -6.64
C CYS A 93 16.95 -0.60 -7.02
N SER A 94 17.22 0.40 -6.18
CA SER A 94 18.33 1.35 -6.40
C SER A 94 19.73 0.75 -6.27
N LYS A 95 19.84 -0.49 -5.78
CA LYS A 95 21.10 -1.24 -5.61
C LYS A 95 21.28 -2.37 -6.62
N ILE A 96 20.34 -2.52 -7.54
CA ILE A 96 20.30 -3.60 -8.52
C ILE A 96 20.50 -3.03 -9.90
N ASP A 97 21.38 -3.68 -10.67
CA ASP A 97 21.62 -3.38 -12.06
C ASP A 97 20.90 -4.39 -12.98
N TYR A 98 20.68 -3.94 -14.22
CA TYR A 98 20.11 -4.80 -15.25
C TYR A 98 21.03 -6.00 -15.54
N GLY A 99 20.47 -7.21 -15.45
CA GLY A 99 21.23 -8.45 -15.61
C GLY A 99 21.65 -9.12 -14.31
N ASP A 100 21.44 -8.47 -13.15
CA ASP A 100 21.80 -9.04 -11.86
C ASP A 100 21.01 -10.32 -11.53
N VAL A 101 21.61 -11.14 -10.67
CA VAL A 101 20.98 -12.30 -10.07
C VAL A 101 20.75 -12.01 -8.59
N VAL A 102 19.50 -12.06 -8.15
CA VAL A 102 19.11 -11.76 -6.77
C VAL A 102 18.46 -12.97 -6.12
N LEU A 103 18.83 -13.24 -4.87
CA LEU A 103 18.19 -14.22 -4.01
C LEU A 103 17.33 -13.49 -2.97
N ASP A 104 16.03 -13.73 -3.01
CA ASP A 104 15.05 -13.20 -2.06
C ASP A 104 14.64 -14.30 -1.08
N VAL A 105 15.05 -14.16 0.19
CA VAL A 105 14.81 -15.14 1.26
C VAL A 105 13.73 -14.59 2.19
N GLY A 106 12.65 -15.35 2.36
CA GLY A 106 11.44 -14.85 3.01
C GLY A 106 10.55 -14.07 2.05
N ALA A 107 10.50 -14.51 0.79
CA ALA A 107 9.79 -13.81 -0.29
C ALA A 107 8.29 -13.63 -0.05
N ALA A 108 7.71 -14.40 0.89
CA ALA A 108 6.30 -14.45 1.20
C ALA A 108 5.45 -14.63 -0.07
N PHE A 109 4.65 -13.63 -0.41
CA PHE A 109 3.82 -13.60 -1.62
C PHE A 109 4.49 -12.86 -2.80
N GLY A 110 5.81 -12.59 -2.71
CA GLY A 110 6.59 -11.96 -3.76
C GLY A 110 6.46 -10.44 -3.85
N VAL A 111 6.04 -9.78 -2.77
CA VAL A 111 5.83 -8.31 -2.73
C VAL A 111 7.12 -7.51 -2.98
N ILE A 112 8.27 -8.05 -2.55
CA ILE A 112 9.60 -7.53 -2.85
C ILE A 112 10.16 -8.18 -4.12
N SER A 113 9.96 -9.49 -4.33
CA SER A 113 10.46 -10.17 -5.53
C SER A 113 9.95 -9.54 -6.84
N LEU A 114 8.70 -9.06 -6.86
CA LEU A 114 8.07 -8.47 -8.04
C LEU A 114 8.77 -7.17 -8.53
N PRO A 115 9.01 -6.14 -7.70
CA PRO A 115 9.78 -4.99 -8.12
C PRO A 115 11.23 -5.32 -8.46
N LEU A 116 11.88 -6.23 -7.74
CA LEU A 116 13.25 -6.66 -8.11
C LEU A 116 13.27 -7.35 -9.47
N ALA A 117 12.26 -8.14 -9.83
CA ALA A 117 12.14 -8.76 -11.14
C ALA A 117 12.04 -7.73 -12.28
N GLN A 118 11.43 -6.58 -12.03
CA GLN A 118 11.44 -5.48 -12.99
C GLN A 118 12.83 -4.82 -13.09
N ALA A 119 13.50 -4.61 -11.95
CA ALA A 119 14.81 -3.97 -11.88
C ALA A 119 15.91 -4.78 -12.60
N VAL A 120 16.01 -6.09 -12.33
CA VAL A 120 17.00 -6.97 -12.98
C VAL A 120 16.74 -7.14 -14.48
N GLY A 121 15.49 -6.94 -14.90
CA GLY A 121 15.04 -6.99 -16.29
C GLY A 121 15.25 -8.36 -16.96
N LYS A 122 15.10 -8.38 -18.30
CA LYS A 122 15.05 -9.62 -19.09
C LYS A 122 16.34 -10.47 -19.09
N LYS A 123 17.48 -9.92 -18.67
CA LYS A 123 18.75 -10.64 -18.61
C LYS A 123 19.11 -11.13 -17.21
N GLY A 124 18.45 -10.59 -16.18
CA GLY A 124 18.70 -10.98 -14.81
C GLY A 124 17.76 -12.07 -14.32
N GLN A 125 17.91 -12.44 -13.07
CA GLN A 125 17.16 -13.54 -12.45
C GLN A 125 16.81 -13.21 -11.01
N ILE A 126 15.61 -13.60 -10.58
CA ILE A 126 15.21 -13.58 -9.17
C ILE A 126 14.96 -15.01 -8.74
N HIS A 127 15.67 -15.46 -7.72
CA HIS A 127 15.40 -16.69 -7.00
C HIS A 127 14.67 -16.33 -5.71
N ALA A 128 13.38 -16.65 -5.64
CA ALA A 128 12.57 -16.41 -4.45
C ALA A 128 12.42 -17.69 -3.64
N PHE A 129 12.71 -17.62 -2.35
CA PHE A 129 12.54 -18.71 -1.40
C PHE A 129 11.71 -18.24 -0.21
N GLU A 130 10.60 -18.93 0.05
CA GLU A 130 9.74 -18.68 1.21
C GLU A 130 9.77 -19.90 2.14
N PRO A 131 10.35 -19.82 3.35
CA PRO A 131 10.44 -20.97 4.25
C PRO A 131 9.13 -21.33 4.97
N ALA A 132 8.22 -20.37 5.16
CA ALA A 132 6.97 -20.62 5.88
C ALA A 132 5.96 -21.33 4.99
N ARG A 133 5.66 -22.59 5.34
CA ARG A 133 4.69 -23.44 4.61
C ARG A 133 3.32 -22.80 4.42
N LYS A 134 2.86 -22.01 5.40
CA LYS A 134 1.57 -21.32 5.31
C LYS A 134 1.55 -20.30 4.17
N THR A 135 2.69 -19.69 3.88
CA THR A 135 2.84 -18.65 2.86
C THR A 135 3.12 -19.23 1.47
N GLN A 136 3.64 -20.47 1.41
CA GLN A 136 3.81 -21.21 0.15
C GLN A 136 2.49 -21.70 -0.48
N ALA A 137 1.43 -21.83 0.32
CA ALA A 137 0.20 -22.52 -0.09
C ALA A 137 -0.88 -21.59 -0.67
N PHE A 138 -0.56 -20.32 -0.89
CA PHE A 138 -1.48 -19.32 -1.41
C PHE A 138 -1.52 -19.28 -2.94
#